data_AF-A5V1B3-F1
#
_entry.id   AF-A5V1B3-F1
#
_cell.length_a   1.000
_cell.length_b   1.000
_cell.length_c   1.000
_cell.angle_alpha   90.00
_cell.angle_beta   90.00
_cell.angle_gamma   90.00
#
_symmetry.space_group_name_H-M   'P 1'
#
loop_
_entity.id
_entity.type
_entity.pdbx_description
1 polymer ?
#
loop_
_entity_poly.entity_id
_entity_poly.type
_entity_poly.pdbx_seq_one_letter_code
_entity_poly.pdbx_strand_id
1 'polypeptide(L)'
;MKPVLVYLLITPLLLFIASGRSVTPAHAIPAALAVMPAATTLLRGDDLCIYRPSVLRFFCDTARDGGDAEFVVAFGVAGDIPLLGDVNGDGRDDPCIYRPSVLRFFCDTARDGGDAEFVVAFGVAGDIPLLGDVNGDGRDDPCVYRPSVLRFFCDTARDGGDAEFVVAFGVAGDIPLLGDVNGDGRDDPCVYRPSVLRFFCDTARDGGDAEFVVAFGVAGDIPLLGDVNGDGRDDPCVYRPSVLRFFCDTARDGGDAEFVVAFGITDDIPLIGNVGRPFGVALPLVIR
;
A
#
# COMPACT_ATOMS: atom_id res chain seq x y z
N MET A 1 -44.70 -47.83 -10.54
CA MET A 1 -43.78 -47.49 -9.45
C MET A 1 -44.47 -46.46 -8.56
N LYS A 2 -44.67 -46.77 -7.28
CA LYS A 2 -45.31 -45.94 -6.23
C LYS A 2 -44.44 -44.70 -5.91
N PRO A 3 -44.97 -43.64 -5.27
CA PRO A 3 -46.28 -42.96 -5.44
C PRO A 3 -46.13 -41.39 -5.41
N VAL A 4 -47.03 -40.58 -6.01
CA VAL A 4 -48.21 -39.87 -5.40
C VAL A 4 -47.76 -38.68 -4.49
N LEU A 5 -48.30 -37.45 -4.51
CA LEU A 5 -49.69 -37.07 -4.26
C LEU A 5 -49.88 -35.54 -4.43
N VAL A 6 -50.98 -35.15 -5.08
CA VAL A 6 -51.65 -33.85 -5.02
C VAL A 6 -52.45 -33.76 -3.71
N TYR A 7 -52.54 -32.60 -3.05
CA TYR A 7 -53.65 -32.06 -2.21
C TYR A 7 -53.09 -30.99 -1.25
N LEU A 8 -53.79 -29.96 -0.73
CA LEU A 8 -55.10 -29.33 -0.89
C LEU A 8 -55.01 -28.00 -0.09
N LEU A 9 -55.85 -27.03 -0.45
CA LEU A 9 -56.25 -25.83 0.32
C LEU A 9 -56.27 -26.00 1.85
N ILE A 10 -55.88 -24.96 2.60
CA ILE A 10 -56.63 -24.49 3.78
C ILE A 10 -56.48 -22.96 3.93
N THR A 11 -57.52 -22.23 3.53
CA THR A 11 -57.93 -21.00 4.23
C THR A 11 -58.68 -21.40 5.51
N PRO A 12 -58.51 -20.66 6.61
CA PRO A 12 -59.57 -20.50 7.58
C PRO A 12 -60.15 -19.10 7.46
N LEU A 13 -61.36 -19.05 6.92
CA LEU A 13 -62.32 -18.00 7.20
C LEU A 13 -62.69 -18.09 8.69
N LEU A 14 -62.26 -17.13 9.51
CA LEU A 14 -62.88 -16.90 10.81
C LEU A 14 -63.90 -15.77 10.66
N LEU A 15 -65.17 -16.18 10.64
CA LEU A 15 -66.34 -15.32 10.75
C LEU A 15 -66.46 -14.89 12.22
N PHE A 16 -66.26 -13.60 12.53
CA PHE A 16 -66.77 -13.00 13.76
C PHE A 16 -67.53 -11.70 13.45
N ILE A 17 -68.85 -11.86 13.52
CA ILE A 17 -69.93 -10.95 13.92
C ILE A 17 -69.47 -9.52 14.24
N ALA A 18 -70.01 -8.56 13.49
CA ALA A 18 -70.03 -7.16 13.85
C ALA A 18 -70.74 -6.96 15.20
N SER A 19 -70.02 -6.49 16.21
CA SER A 19 -70.61 -5.68 17.28
C SER A 19 -69.70 -4.49 17.51
N GLY A 20 -70.25 -3.30 17.32
CA GLY A 20 -69.50 -2.05 17.31
C GLY A 20 -68.80 -1.78 18.64
N ARG A 21 -67.54 -1.38 18.55
CA ARG A 21 -66.92 -0.46 19.50
C ARG A 21 -65.75 0.24 18.82
N SER A 22 -65.84 1.56 18.80
CA SER A 22 -64.81 2.50 18.36
C SER A 22 -63.48 2.21 19.04
N VAL A 23 -62.45 1.95 18.24
CA VAL A 23 -61.05 2.06 18.69
C VAL A 23 -60.41 3.13 17.81
N THR A 24 -59.93 4.18 18.47
CA THR A 24 -59.20 5.32 17.92
C THR A 24 -58.06 4.89 17.01
N PRO A 25 -57.76 5.60 15.90
CA PRO A 25 -56.65 5.25 15.04
C PRO A 25 -55.32 5.45 15.79
N ALA A 26 -54.52 4.39 15.89
CA ALA A 26 -53.13 4.51 16.27
C ALA A 26 -52.39 5.30 15.18
N HIS A 27 -51.59 6.29 15.59
CA HIS A 27 -50.71 7.05 14.72
C HIS A 27 -49.79 6.09 13.95
N ALA A 28 -49.97 6.02 12.63
CA ALA A 28 -48.96 5.44 11.75
C ALA A 28 -47.78 6.42 11.71
N ILE A 29 -46.67 6.04 12.34
CA ILE A 29 -45.38 6.70 12.13
C ILE A 29 -44.96 6.34 10.70
N PRO A 30 -44.68 7.31 9.81
CA PRO A 30 -44.20 6.97 8.48
C PRO A 30 -42.85 6.28 8.62
N ALA A 31 -42.70 5.11 8.00
CA ALA A 31 -41.40 4.48 7.84
C ALA A 31 -40.53 5.44 7.03
N ALA A 32 -39.62 6.14 7.70
CA ALA A 32 -38.57 6.87 7.04
C ALA A 32 -37.76 5.85 6.24
N LEU A 33 -37.83 5.94 4.91
CA LEU A 33 -36.95 5.23 4.02
C LEU A 33 -35.53 5.74 4.32
N ALA A 34 -34.80 5.01 5.16
CA ALA A 34 -33.39 5.26 5.38
C ALA A 34 -32.70 5.02 4.03
N VAL A 35 -32.31 6.10 3.35
CA VAL A 35 -31.31 6.03 2.31
C VAL A 35 -30.05 5.55 3.01
N MET A 36 -29.74 4.26 2.88
CA MET A 36 -28.45 3.74 3.31
C MET A 36 -27.40 4.55 2.55
N PRO A 37 -26.37 5.11 3.22
CA PRO A 37 -25.27 5.70 2.48
C PRO A 37 -24.73 4.62 1.55
N ALA A 38 -24.41 5.01 0.32
CA ALA A 38 -23.71 4.14 -0.62
C ALA A 38 -22.56 3.48 0.16
N ALA A 39 -22.45 2.15 0.11
CA ALA A 39 -21.31 1.46 0.68
C ALA A 39 -20.07 2.12 0.07
N THR A 40 -19.33 2.87 0.87
CA THR A 40 -18.04 3.42 0.47
C THR A 40 -17.27 2.21 0.00
N THR A 41 -17.02 2.12 -1.30
CA THR A 41 -16.10 1.13 -1.82
C THR A 41 -14.82 1.45 -1.07
N LEU A 42 -14.45 0.59 -0.12
CA LEU A 42 -13.13 0.61 0.48
C LEU A 42 -12.20 0.61 -0.72
N LEU A 43 -11.60 1.77 -1.00
CA LEU A 43 -10.64 1.89 -2.06
C LEU A 43 -9.66 0.75 -1.78
N ARG A 44 -9.36 -0.06 -2.79
CA ARG A 44 -8.31 -1.08 -2.71
C ARG A 44 -6.99 -0.42 -3.07
N GLY A 45 -5.87 -0.98 -2.66
CA GLY A 45 -4.55 -0.44 -2.93
C GLY A 45 -3.76 -0.12 -1.67
N ASP A 46 -2.53 0.34 -1.88
CA ASP A 46 -1.54 0.55 -0.84
C ASP A 46 -1.92 1.68 0.13
N ASP A 47 -1.43 1.53 1.34
CA ASP A 47 -1.67 2.43 2.46
C ASP A 47 -0.62 3.54 2.49
N LEU A 48 -1.04 4.72 2.94
CA LEU A 48 -0.13 5.84 3.14
C LEU A 48 0.51 5.72 4.51
N CYS A 49 1.83 5.62 4.53
CA CYS A 49 2.58 5.41 5.75
C CYS A 49 3.57 6.54 6.00
N ILE A 50 3.86 6.77 7.27
CA ILE A 50 5.00 7.57 7.70
C ILE A 50 5.79 6.83 8.76
N TYR A 51 7.10 7.06 8.79
CA TYR A 51 7.93 6.75 9.94
C TYR A 51 8.27 8.04 10.67
N ARG A 52 8.08 8.05 11.98
CA ARG A 52 8.37 9.22 12.83
C ARG A 52 9.63 8.97 13.66
N PRO A 53 10.80 9.53 13.27
CA PRO A 53 12.06 9.25 13.95
C PRO A 53 12.08 9.68 15.42
N SER A 54 11.32 10.72 15.79
CA SER A 54 11.26 11.24 17.16
C SER A 54 10.63 10.27 18.16
N VAL A 55 9.87 9.29 17.69
CA VAL A 55 9.23 8.25 18.52
C VAL A 55 9.49 6.83 18.03
N LEU A 56 10.31 6.66 16.98
CA LEU A 56 10.71 5.39 16.38
C LEU A 56 9.52 4.47 16.05
N ARG A 57 8.52 5.03 15.36
CA ARG A 57 7.28 4.32 15.02
C ARG A 57 6.88 4.53 13.57
N PHE A 58 6.34 3.49 12.97
CA PHE A 58 5.54 3.55 11.76
C PHE A 58 4.11 3.92 12.15
N PHE A 59 3.49 4.75 11.32
CA PHE A 59 2.08 5.13 11.37
C PHE A 59 1.54 5.00 9.95
N CYS A 60 0.53 4.17 9.76
CA CYS A 60 -0.10 3.98 8.46
C CYS A 60 -1.58 4.28 8.53
N ASP A 61 -2.02 5.14 7.63
CA ASP A 61 -3.40 5.47 7.35
C ASP A 61 -3.95 4.43 6.36
N THR A 62 -4.58 3.39 6.90
CA THR A 62 -5.14 2.26 6.13
C THR A 62 -6.58 2.52 5.69
N ALA A 63 -7.22 3.53 6.28
CA ALA A 63 -8.50 4.05 5.79
C ALA A 63 -8.31 4.97 4.58
N ARG A 64 -7.12 5.58 4.47
CA ARG A 64 -6.67 6.46 3.38
C ARG A 64 -7.53 7.72 3.28
N ASP A 65 -7.99 8.19 4.43
CA ASP A 65 -8.82 9.39 4.60
C ASP A 65 -8.10 10.51 5.37
N GLY A 66 -6.85 10.28 5.75
CA GLY A 66 -6.00 11.18 6.52
C GLY A 66 -6.36 11.21 8.01
N GLY A 67 -5.59 11.98 8.78
CA GLY A 67 -5.82 12.10 10.22
C GLY A 67 -5.03 11.07 11.04
N ASP A 68 -5.73 10.33 11.91
CA ASP A 68 -5.11 9.39 12.84
C ASP A 68 -4.81 8.06 12.13
N ALA A 69 -3.65 7.47 12.40
CA ALA A 69 -3.26 6.19 11.81
C ALA A 69 -4.02 5.01 12.44
N GLU A 70 -4.49 4.05 11.63
CA GLU A 70 -5.07 2.80 12.12
C GLU A 70 -4.02 1.75 12.48
N PHE A 71 -2.88 1.77 11.78
CA PHE A 71 -1.77 0.86 12.05
C PHE A 71 -0.59 1.65 12.61
N VAL A 72 -0.16 1.29 13.82
CA VAL A 72 0.95 1.95 14.52
C VAL A 72 1.81 0.89 15.17
N VAL A 73 3.10 0.87 14.83
CA VAL A 73 4.06 -0.11 15.35
C VAL A 73 5.40 0.56 15.65
N ALA A 74 6.01 0.17 16.77
CA ALA A 74 7.33 0.65 17.16
C ALA A 74 8.38 -0.33 16.65
N PHE A 75 9.29 0.13 15.79
CA PHE A 75 10.32 -0.72 15.23
C PHE A 75 11.54 0.09 14.79
N GLY A 76 12.72 -0.49 14.98
CA GLY A 76 14.01 0.15 14.72
C GLY A 76 14.53 1.05 15.85
N VAL A 77 15.70 1.62 15.60
CA VAL A 77 16.41 2.53 16.50
C VAL A 77 16.86 3.79 15.75
N ALA A 78 17.33 4.80 16.49
CA ALA A 78 17.82 6.03 15.88
C ALA A 78 18.96 5.77 14.88
N GLY A 79 18.82 6.32 13.67
CA GLY A 79 19.77 6.15 12.56
C GLY A 79 19.45 4.99 11.62
N ASP A 80 18.44 4.19 11.93
CA ASP A 80 17.89 3.22 10.99
C ASP A 80 17.11 3.95 9.88
N ILE A 81 17.12 3.37 8.67
CA ILE A 81 16.35 3.86 7.51
C ILE A 81 15.08 2.99 7.41
N PRO A 82 13.88 3.56 7.49
CA PRO A 82 12.64 2.80 7.44
C PRO A 82 12.27 2.40 6.01
N LEU A 83 11.69 1.22 5.85
CA LEU A 83 11.14 0.67 4.62
C LEU A 83 9.82 -0.07 4.93
N LEU A 84 9.08 -0.41 3.88
CA LEU A 84 7.98 -1.37 3.90
C LEU A 84 8.24 -2.40 2.80
N GLY A 85 7.85 -3.65 3.05
CA GLY A 85 7.80 -4.65 2.00
C GLY A 85 7.38 -6.04 2.47
N ASP A 86 6.72 -6.82 1.61
CA ASP A 86 6.23 -8.17 1.88
C ASP A 86 7.36 -9.21 1.79
N VAL A 87 8.26 -9.20 2.78
CA VAL A 87 9.44 -10.08 2.76
C VAL A 87 9.09 -11.55 3.05
N ASN A 88 7.89 -11.85 3.54
CA ASN A 88 7.46 -13.20 3.92
C ASN A 88 6.45 -13.84 2.93
N GLY A 89 5.89 -13.06 2.00
CA GLY A 89 4.96 -13.48 0.97
C GLY A 89 3.53 -13.70 1.47
N ASP A 90 3.11 -13.00 2.52
CA ASP A 90 1.76 -13.10 3.08
C ASP A 90 0.73 -12.16 2.42
N GLY A 91 1.19 -11.38 1.43
CA GLY A 91 0.43 -10.39 0.67
C GLY A 91 0.27 -9.07 1.43
N ARG A 92 1.13 -8.78 2.42
CA ARG A 92 1.15 -7.54 3.17
C ARG A 92 2.57 -7.11 3.48
N ASP A 93 2.79 -5.82 3.41
CA ASP A 93 4.08 -5.24 3.69
C ASP A 93 4.39 -5.23 5.18
N ASP A 94 5.61 -5.63 5.49
CA ASP A 94 6.14 -5.69 6.84
C ASP A 94 6.95 -4.42 7.15
N PRO A 95 6.86 -3.88 8.37
CA PRO A 95 7.76 -2.85 8.88
C PRO A 95 9.20 -3.32 8.83
N CYS A 96 9.99 -2.68 7.98
CA CYS A 96 11.38 -3.00 7.77
C CYS A 96 12.27 -1.80 8.11
N ILE A 97 13.49 -2.08 8.52
CA ILE A 97 14.55 -1.08 8.62
C ILE A 97 15.83 -1.59 7.97
N TYR A 98 16.61 -0.68 7.43
CA TYR A 98 18.02 -0.90 7.13
C TYR A 98 18.86 -0.20 8.18
N ARG A 99 19.83 -0.91 8.76
CA ARG A 99 20.75 -0.38 9.76
C ARG A 99 22.14 -0.18 9.15
N PRO A 100 22.52 1.05 8.77
CA PRO A 100 23.79 1.31 8.08
C PRO A 100 25.03 0.91 8.90
N SER A 101 24.95 0.93 10.24
CA SER A 101 26.07 0.59 11.12
C SER A 101 26.48 -0.89 11.07
N VAL A 102 25.58 -1.76 10.61
CA VAL A 102 25.84 -3.21 10.47
C VAL A 102 25.51 -3.74 9.07
N LEU A 103 25.08 -2.88 8.15
CA LEU A 103 24.73 -3.19 6.76
C LEU A 103 23.72 -4.34 6.65
N ARG A 104 22.63 -4.24 7.40
CA ARG A 104 21.58 -5.27 7.46
C ARG A 104 20.19 -4.68 7.35
N PHE A 105 19.33 -5.44 6.68
CA PHE A 105 17.89 -5.31 6.76
C PHE A 105 17.37 -6.09 7.96
N PHE A 106 16.37 -5.55 8.63
CA PHE A 106 15.62 -6.18 9.70
C PHE A 106 14.15 -5.91 9.42
N CYS A 107 13.30 -6.93 9.40
CA CYS A 107 11.86 -6.78 9.21
C CYS A 107 11.08 -7.51 10.30
N ASP A 108 10.08 -6.82 10.84
CA ASP A 108 9.09 -7.32 11.79
C ASP A 108 7.90 -7.87 11.00
N THR A 109 7.99 -9.16 10.67
CA THR A 109 6.98 -9.87 9.87
C THR A 109 5.74 -10.24 10.68
N ALA A 110 5.89 -10.28 12.01
CA ALA A 110 4.77 -10.42 12.94
C ALA A 110 3.96 -9.12 13.07
N ARG A 111 4.54 -7.97 12.71
CA ARG A 111 3.94 -6.63 12.79
C ARG A 111 3.50 -6.25 14.20
N ASP A 112 4.24 -6.71 15.20
CA ASP A 112 3.90 -6.54 16.62
C ASP A 112 4.85 -5.61 17.39
N GLY A 113 5.90 -5.10 16.73
CA GLY A 113 6.94 -4.25 17.28
C GLY A 113 8.00 -5.01 18.09
N GLY A 114 8.06 -6.33 17.90
CA GLY A 114 9.00 -7.23 18.53
C GLY A 114 10.38 -7.28 17.87
N ASP A 115 11.06 -8.40 18.07
CA ASP A 115 12.33 -8.69 17.41
C ASP A 115 12.10 -9.02 15.94
N ALA A 116 13.01 -8.63 15.06
CA ALA A 116 12.90 -8.94 13.63
C ALA A 116 12.96 -10.45 13.36
N GLU A 117 12.00 -11.00 12.62
CA GLU A 117 12.04 -12.39 12.17
C GLU A 117 12.84 -12.56 10.88
N PHE A 118 12.88 -11.52 10.03
CA PHE A 118 13.68 -11.52 8.82
C PHE A 118 14.88 -10.59 8.99
N VAL A 119 16.08 -11.15 8.87
CA VAL A 119 17.34 -10.41 9.03
C VAL A 119 18.34 -10.88 7.99
N VAL A 120 18.83 -9.95 7.16
CA VAL A 120 19.76 -10.26 6.07
C VAL A 120 20.83 -9.19 5.94
N ALA A 121 22.07 -9.61 5.68
CA ALA A 121 23.20 -8.71 5.47
C ALA A 121 23.40 -8.50 3.97
N PHE A 122 23.20 -7.26 3.52
CA PHE A 122 23.27 -6.93 2.11
C PHE A 122 23.65 -5.45 1.89
N GLY A 123 24.37 -5.21 0.80
CA GLY A 123 24.91 -3.91 0.45
C GLY A 123 26.23 -3.55 1.15
N VAL A 124 26.74 -2.37 0.80
CA VAL A 124 27.96 -1.79 1.35
C VAL A 124 27.72 -0.35 1.82
N ALA A 125 28.68 0.22 2.54
CA ALA A 125 28.56 1.60 3.03
C ALA A 125 28.36 2.60 1.86
N GLY A 126 27.33 3.44 1.97
CA GLY A 126 26.96 4.44 0.95
C GLY A 126 25.89 3.98 -0.03
N ASP A 127 25.48 2.72 0.05
CA ASP A 127 24.31 2.22 -0.67
C ASP A 127 23.00 2.78 -0.09
N ILE A 128 22.00 2.96 -0.95
CA ILE A 128 20.64 3.37 -0.58
C ILE A 128 19.77 2.10 -0.55
N PRO A 129 19.17 1.71 0.58
CA PRO A 129 18.37 0.49 0.69
C PRO A 129 16.98 0.65 0.08
N LEU A 130 16.48 -0.41 -0.54
CA LEU A 130 15.13 -0.57 -1.06
C LEU A 130 14.61 -1.98 -0.75
N LEU A 131 13.30 -2.18 -0.86
CA LEU A 131 12.63 -3.47 -0.90
C LEU A 131 11.71 -3.48 -2.12
N GLY A 132 11.57 -4.64 -2.75
CA GLY A 132 10.63 -4.86 -3.86
C GLY A 132 10.78 -6.22 -4.52
N ASP A 133 9.70 -6.78 -5.05
CA ASP A 133 9.67 -8.10 -5.72
C ASP A 133 10.21 -8.01 -7.16
N VAL A 134 11.51 -7.86 -7.31
CA VAL A 134 12.14 -7.70 -8.64
C VAL A 134 12.15 -8.99 -9.46
N ASN A 135 11.88 -10.14 -8.84
CA ASN A 135 11.97 -11.45 -9.46
C ASN A 135 10.59 -12.07 -9.79
N GLY A 136 9.52 -11.54 -9.19
CA GLY A 136 8.13 -11.93 -9.39
C GLY A 136 7.73 -13.19 -8.63
N ASP A 137 8.32 -13.47 -7.46
CA ASP A 137 7.96 -14.62 -6.64
C ASP A 137 6.93 -14.34 -5.54
N GLY A 138 6.43 -13.10 -5.49
CA GLY A 138 5.45 -12.60 -4.54
C GLY A 138 6.06 -12.25 -3.19
N ARG A 139 7.38 -12.02 -3.11
CA ARG A 139 8.07 -11.54 -1.91
C ARG A 139 9.04 -10.44 -2.27
N ASP A 140 9.11 -9.43 -1.41
CA ASP A 140 10.05 -8.35 -1.61
C ASP A 140 11.48 -8.77 -1.31
N ASP A 141 12.37 -8.40 -2.23
CA ASP A 141 13.77 -8.71 -2.20
C ASP A 141 14.58 -7.54 -1.61
N PRO A 142 15.56 -7.80 -0.72
CA PRO A 142 16.53 -6.81 -0.29
C PRO A 142 17.31 -6.25 -1.48
N CYS A 143 17.11 -4.96 -1.73
CA CYS A 143 17.75 -4.25 -2.82
C CYS A 143 18.57 -3.06 -2.30
N VAL A 144 19.58 -2.69 -3.07
CA VAL A 144 20.33 -1.46 -2.86
C VAL A 144 20.63 -0.76 -4.16
N TYR A 145 20.47 0.56 -4.18
CA TYR A 145 21.06 1.40 -5.21
C TYR A 145 22.44 1.87 -4.77
N ARG A 146 23.44 1.73 -5.63
CA ARG A 146 24.81 2.15 -5.37
C ARG A 146 25.16 3.37 -6.23
N PRO A 147 25.10 4.60 -5.68
CA PRO A 147 25.32 5.83 -6.46
C PRO A 147 26.70 5.90 -7.12
N SER A 148 27.73 5.27 -6.52
CA SER A 148 29.10 5.30 -7.05
C SER A 148 29.25 4.57 -8.39
N VAL A 149 28.32 3.67 -8.72
CA VAL A 149 28.34 2.91 -9.98
C VAL A 149 27.01 2.95 -10.74
N LEU A 150 26.02 3.72 -10.24
CA LEU A 150 24.70 3.92 -10.83
C LEU A 150 23.98 2.59 -11.15
N ARG A 151 23.94 1.68 -10.18
CA ARG A 151 23.33 0.35 -10.33
C ARG A 151 22.44 0.00 -9.15
N PHE A 152 21.36 -0.70 -9.45
CA PHE A 152 20.61 -1.50 -8.50
C PHE A 152 21.28 -2.86 -8.36
N PHE A 153 21.32 -3.37 -7.14
CA PHE A 153 21.75 -4.70 -6.77
C PHE A 153 20.65 -5.27 -5.88
N CYS A 154 20.13 -6.45 -6.18
CA CYS A 154 19.10 -7.11 -5.40
C CYS A 154 19.49 -8.56 -5.10
N ASP A 155 19.31 -8.93 -3.84
CA ASP A 155 19.46 -10.28 -3.30
C ASP A 155 18.10 -10.99 -3.37
N THR A 156 17.85 -11.68 -4.47
CA THR A 156 16.58 -12.37 -4.74
C THR A 156 16.50 -13.71 -4.03
N ALA A 157 17.65 -14.25 -3.62
CA ALA A 157 17.69 -15.42 -2.74
C ALA A 157 17.28 -15.06 -1.30
N ARG A 158 17.38 -13.78 -0.92
CA ARG A 158 17.11 -13.24 0.43
C ARG A 158 17.95 -13.93 1.50
N ASP A 159 19.15 -14.39 1.15
CA ASP A 159 20.07 -15.10 2.04
C ASP A 159 21.38 -14.33 2.31
N GLY A 160 21.53 -13.16 1.70
CA GLY A 160 22.66 -12.25 1.80
C GLY A 160 23.83 -12.67 0.91
N GLY A 161 24.73 -11.73 0.66
CA GLY A 161 25.93 -11.98 -0.15
C GLY A 161 25.93 -11.24 -1.48
N ASP A 162 26.20 -11.96 -2.56
CA ASP A 162 26.25 -11.39 -3.91
C ASP A 162 24.82 -11.18 -4.44
N ALA A 163 24.63 -10.18 -5.29
CA ALA A 163 23.33 -9.90 -5.88
C ALA A 163 23.07 -10.81 -7.10
N GLU A 164 21.88 -11.42 -7.18
CA GLU A 164 21.45 -12.17 -8.36
C GLU A 164 20.90 -11.25 -9.46
N PHE A 165 20.27 -10.14 -9.05
CA PHE A 165 19.74 -9.15 -9.98
C PHE A 165 20.55 -7.86 -9.90
N VAL A 166 21.13 -7.47 -11.04
CA VAL A 166 21.97 -6.27 -11.15
C VAL A 166 21.65 -5.54 -12.44
N VAL A 167 21.27 -4.28 -12.32
CA VAL A 167 20.88 -3.44 -13.47
C VAL A 167 21.45 -2.03 -13.32
N ALA A 168 21.95 -1.49 -14.42
CA ALA A 168 22.49 -0.14 -14.48
C ALA A 168 21.40 0.81 -14.94
N PHE A 169 20.98 1.72 -14.07
CA PHE A 169 19.90 2.64 -14.39
C PHE A 169 20.00 3.94 -13.60
N GLY A 170 19.56 5.03 -14.24
CA GLY A 170 19.63 6.39 -13.69
C GLY A 170 20.99 7.09 -13.90
N VAL A 171 21.04 8.33 -13.42
CA VAL A 171 22.23 9.20 -13.48
C VAL A 171 22.53 9.80 -12.10
N ALA A 172 23.68 10.45 -11.96
CA ALA A 172 24.06 11.09 -10.70
C ALA A 172 23.03 12.13 -10.25
N GLY A 173 22.55 12.01 -9.01
CA GLY A 173 21.54 12.89 -8.41
C GLY A 173 20.11 12.40 -8.53
N ASP A 174 19.88 11.28 -9.23
CA ASP A 174 18.60 10.59 -9.23
C ASP A 174 18.32 9.94 -7.86
N ILE A 175 17.04 9.88 -7.49
CA ILE A 175 16.53 9.19 -6.29
C ILE A 175 16.00 7.82 -6.74
N PRO A 176 16.55 6.70 -6.25
CA PRO A 176 16.14 5.36 -6.66
C PRO A 176 14.81 4.94 -6.01
N LEU A 177 14.00 4.20 -6.76
CA LEU A 177 12.76 3.55 -6.31
C LEU A 177 12.67 2.14 -6.94
N LEU A 178 11.78 1.32 -6.39
CA LEU A 178 11.28 0.08 -6.97
C LEU A 178 9.76 0.14 -6.96
N GLY A 179 9.12 -0.44 -7.98
CA GLY A 179 7.67 -0.58 -8.05
C GLY A 179 7.17 -1.14 -9.37
N ASP A 180 6.08 -1.90 -9.36
CA ASP A 180 5.46 -2.53 -10.54
C ASP A 180 4.61 -1.53 -11.34
N VAL A 181 5.25 -0.63 -12.09
CA VAL A 181 4.52 0.44 -12.81
C VAL A 181 3.80 -0.06 -14.06
N ASN A 182 4.18 -1.24 -14.57
CA ASN A 182 3.63 -1.83 -15.79
C ASN A 182 2.59 -2.95 -15.53
N GLY A 183 2.49 -3.46 -14.30
CA GLY A 183 1.49 -4.42 -13.83
C GLY A 183 1.80 -5.86 -14.23
N ASP A 184 3.08 -6.20 -14.40
CA ASP A 184 3.51 -7.55 -14.77
C ASP A 184 3.82 -8.45 -13.56
N GLY A 185 3.64 -7.92 -12.35
CA GLY A 185 3.85 -8.59 -11.07
C GLY A 185 5.30 -8.61 -10.63
N ARG A 186 6.14 -7.68 -11.11
CA ARG A 186 7.51 -7.49 -10.61
C ARG A 186 7.84 -6.03 -10.48
N ASP A 187 8.64 -5.68 -9.50
CA ASP A 187 9.07 -4.32 -9.33
C ASP A 187 10.12 -3.91 -10.36
N ASP A 188 9.91 -2.72 -10.92
CA ASP A 188 10.77 -2.10 -11.92
C ASP A 188 11.83 -1.19 -11.26
N PRO A 189 13.08 -1.23 -11.73
CA PRO A 189 14.07 -0.20 -11.41
C PRO A 189 13.57 1.17 -11.88
N CYS A 190 13.27 2.03 -10.91
CA CYS A 190 12.77 3.37 -11.13
C CYS A 190 13.71 4.41 -10.54
N VAL A 191 13.70 5.60 -11.12
CA VAL A 191 14.35 6.78 -10.55
C VAL A 191 13.48 8.00 -10.68
N TYR A 192 13.45 8.83 -9.64
CA TYR A 192 12.97 10.20 -9.76
C TYR A 192 14.16 11.13 -9.97
N ARG A 193 14.07 12.01 -10.98
CA ARG A 193 15.12 12.97 -11.32
C ARG A 193 14.69 14.39 -10.93
N PRO A 194 15.17 14.92 -9.79
CA PRO A 194 14.74 16.23 -9.30
C PRO A 194 15.05 17.39 -10.26
N SER A 195 16.10 17.26 -11.09
CA SER A 195 16.50 18.31 -12.04
C SER A 195 15.49 18.54 -13.18
N VAL A 196 14.62 17.55 -13.44
CA VAL A 196 13.60 17.63 -14.49
C VAL A 196 12.19 17.25 -13.99
N LEU A 197 12.03 16.98 -12.69
CA LEU A 197 10.78 16.64 -12.01
C LEU A 197 10.02 15.50 -12.71
N ARG A 198 10.72 14.38 -12.94
CA ARG A 198 10.16 13.21 -13.63
C ARG A 198 10.56 11.90 -12.96
N PHE A 199 9.64 10.96 -13.00
CA PHE A 199 9.90 9.54 -12.82
C PHE A 199 10.37 8.95 -14.15
N PHE A 200 11.34 8.05 -14.08
CA PHE A 200 11.84 7.21 -15.17
C PHE A 200 11.89 5.78 -14.65
N CYS A 201 11.30 4.82 -15.33
CA CYS A 201 11.38 3.41 -14.96
C CYS A 201 11.80 2.56 -16.16
N ASP A 202 12.72 1.64 -15.91
CA ASP A 202 13.18 0.61 -16.83
C ASP A 202 12.35 -0.66 -16.61
N THR A 203 11.25 -0.75 -17.34
CA THR A 203 10.27 -1.84 -17.20
C THR A 203 10.72 -3.11 -17.92
N ALA A 204 11.66 -2.97 -18.86
CA ALA A 204 12.36 -4.09 -19.48
C ALA A 204 13.39 -4.72 -18.51
N ARG A 205 13.81 -3.97 -17.50
CA ARG A 205 14.77 -4.36 -16.45
C ARG A 205 16.13 -4.76 -17.03
N ASP A 206 16.52 -4.11 -18.13
CA ASP A 206 17.70 -4.46 -18.93
C ASP A 206 18.82 -3.42 -18.90
N GLY A 207 18.59 -2.29 -18.21
CA GLY A 207 19.51 -1.15 -18.08
C GLY A 207 19.50 -0.21 -19.28
N GLY A 208 18.46 -0.30 -20.11
CA GLY A 208 18.22 0.52 -21.29
C GLY A 208 17.63 1.90 -21.00
N ASP A 209 16.99 2.46 -22.03
CA ASP A 209 16.22 3.69 -21.90
C ASP A 209 14.92 3.41 -21.13
N ALA A 210 14.45 4.38 -20.34
CA ALA A 210 13.20 4.22 -19.60
C ALA A 210 11.98 4.06 -20.54
N GLU A 211 11.20 2.99 -20.37
CA GLU A 211 9.92 2.81 -21.08
C GLU A 211 8.79 3.62 -20.45
N PHE A 212 8.85 3.82 -19.13
CA PHE A 212 7.86 4.60 -18.40
C PHE A 212 8.48 5.92 -17.94
N VAL A 213 7.91 7.04 -18.40
CA VAL A 213 8.38 8.39 -18.07
C VAL A 213 7.20 9.30 -17.78
N VAL A 214 7.11 9.79 -16.55
CA VAL A 214 6.01 10.65 -16.09
C VAL A 214 6.54 11.92 -15.43
N ALA A 215 5.95 13.06 -15.79
CA ALA A 215 6.27 14.35 -15.18
C ALA A 215 5.27 14.65 -14.06
N PHE A 216 5.72 14.50 -12.82
CA PHE A 216 4.88 14.64 -11.64
C PHE A 216 5.67 15.15 -10.44
N GLY A 217 5.02 15.96 -9.62
CA GLY A 217 5.61 16.62 -8.46
C GLY A 217 6.27 17.97 -8.76
N VAL A 218 6.73 18.62 -7.69
CA VAL A 218 7.44 19.91 -7.72
C VAL A 218 8.75 19.83 -6.94
N ALA A 219 9.55 20.89 -7.01
CA ALA A 219 10.82 20.95 -6.28
C ALA A 219 10.60 20.82 -4.76
N GLY A 220 11.34 19.90 -4.12
CA GLY A 220 11.26 19.61 -2.69
C GLY A 220 10.28 18.51 -2.31
N ASP A 221 9.54 17.97 -3.28
CA ASP A 221 8.74 16.76 -3.08
C ASP A 221 9.63 15.53 -2.91
N ILE A 222 9.18 14.58 -2.07
CA ILE A 222 9.81 13.28 -1.85
C ILE A 222 9.06 12.25 -2.70
N PRO A 223 9.71 11.58 -3.67
CA PRO A 223 9.05 10.64 -4.57
C PRO A 223 8.80 9.29 -3.92
N LEU A 224 7.68 8.65 -4.27
CA LEU A 224 7.28 7.30 -3.88
C LEU A 224 6.60 6.59 -5.07
N LEU A 225 6.51 5.27 -4.99
CA LEU A 225 5.69 4.41 -5.86
C LEU A 225 4.84 3.50 -4.97
N GLY A 226 3.65 3.15 -5.47
CA GLY A 226 2.75 2.16 -4.86
C GLY A 226 1.37 2.20 -5.51
N ASP A 227 0.64 1.08 -5.50
CA ASP A 227 -0.67 0.90 -6.12
C ASP A 227 -1.77 1.52 -5.24
N VAL A 228 -1.82 2.84 -5.13
CA VAL A 228 -2.77 3.52 -4.23
C VAL A 228 -4.21 3.43 -4.73
N ASN A 229 -4.45 3.07 -5.98
CA ASN A 229 -5.80 2.95 -6.53
C ASN A 229 -6.31 1.50 -6.62
N GLY A 230 -5.43 0.51 -6.42
CA GLY A 230 -5.74 -0.91 -6.38
C GLY A 230 -5.94 -1.55 -7.76
N ASP A 231 -5.32 -1.02 -8.82
CA ASP A 231 -5.40 -1.56 -10.18
C ASP A 231 -4.27 -2.52 -10.54
N GLY A 232 -3.41 -2.85 -9.57
CA GLY A 232 -2.29 -3.77 -9.72
C GLY A 232 -1.08 -3.15 -10.41
N ARG A 233 -0.97 -1.82 -10.37
CA ARG A 233 0.14 -1.07 -10.96
C ARG A 233 0.50 0.11 -10.06
N ASP A 234 1.78 0.27 -9.79
CA ASP A 234 2.25 1.34 -8.95
C ASP A 234 2.07 2.71 -9.58
N ASP A 235 1.54 3.63 -8.78
CA ASP A 235 1.26 5.00 -9.14
C ASP A 235 2.41 5.94 -8.70
N PRO A 236 2.87 6.88 -9.55
CA PRO A 236 3.75 7.96 -9.16
C PRO A 236 3.12 8.79 -8.04
N CYS A 237 3.75 8.74 -6.88
CA CYS A 237 3.34 9.50 -5.71
C CYS A 237 4.45 10.45 -5.27
N VAL A 238 4.06 11.54 -4.61
CA VAL A 238 4.98 12.43 -3.92
C VAL A 238 4.42 12.84 -2.57
N TYR A 239 5.28 12.88 -1.56
CA TYR A 239 5.00 13.59 -0.32
C TYR A 239 5.57 14.99 -0.39
N ARG A 240 4.76 15.99 -0.05
CA ARG A 240 5.15 17.40 -0.06
C ARG A 240 5.28 17.93 1.37
N PRO A 241 6.51 18.02 1.93
CA PRO A 241 6.71 18.43 3.32
C PRO A 241 6.18 19.83 3.64
N SER A 242 6.13 20.74 2.67
CA SER A 242 5.66 22.12 2.87
C SER A 242 4.15 22.21 3.16
N VAL A 243 3.38 21.17 2.83
CA VAL A 243 1.93 21.12 3.07
C VAL A 243 1.48 19.82 3.75
N LEU A 244 2.41 18.94 4.12
CA LEU A 244 2.19 17.67 4.83
C LEU A 244 1.11 16.81 4.16
N ARG A 245 1.28 16.57 2.85
CA ARG A 245 0.33 15.79 2.04
C ARG A 245 1.03 14.86 1.07
N PHE A 246 0.41 13.72 0.85
CA PHE A 246 0.65 12.85 -0.28
C PHE A 246 -0.16 13.36 -1.48
N PHE A 247 0.44 13.30 -2.65
CA PHE A 247 -0.17 13.55 -3.96
C PHE A 247 0.20 12.36 -4.83
N CYS A 248 -0.77 11.69 -5.45
CA CYS A 248 -0.54 10.58 -6.35
C CYS A 248 -1.26 10.79 -7.67
N ASP A 249 -0.53 10.54 -8.76
CA ASP A 249 -1.00 10.51 -10.13
C ASP A 249 -1.42 9.08 -10.47
N THR A 250 -2.70 8.77 -10.28
CA THR A 250 -3.25 7.42 -10.50
C THR A 250 -3.56 7.15 -11.98
N ALA A 251 -3.66 8.22 -12.77
CA ALA A 251 -3.77 8.12 -14.22
C ALA A 251 -2.42 7.72 -14.86
N ARG A 252 -1.29 8.01 -14.17
CA ARG A 252 0.08 7.80 -14.63
C ARG A 252 0.37 8.55 -15.93
N ASP A 253 -0.23 9.72 -16.11
CA ASP A 253 -0.09 10.57 -17.30
C ASP A 253 0.56 11.94 -17.02
N GLY A 254 0.89 12.20 -15.75
CA GLY A 254 1.51 13.42 -15.26
C GLY A 254 0.53 14.58 -15.06
N GLY A 255 1.01 15.66 -14.46
CA GLY A 255 0.19 16.84 -14.20
C GLY A 255 -0.38 16.89 -12.78
N ASP A 256 -1.69 17.07 -12.66
CA ASP A 256 -2.37 17.20 -11.37
C ASP A 256 -2.61 15.83 -10.73
N ALA A 257 -2.63 15.76 -9.40
CA ALA A 257 -2.87 14.50 -8.69
C ALA A 257 -4.37 14.18 -8.61
N GLU A 258 -4.75 12.93 -8.86
CA GLU A 258 -6.12 12.45 -8.63
C GLU A 258 -6.35 12.07 -7.16
N PHE A 259 -5.30 11.66 -6.46
CA PHE A 259 -5.38 11.22 -5.08
C PHE A 259 -4.52 12.11 -4.18
N VAL A 260 -5.15 12.76 -3.21
CA VAL A 260 -4.49 13.72 -2.32
C VAL A 260 -4.97 13.52 -0.89
N VAL A 261 -4.04 13.23 0.02
CA VAL A 261 -4.35 12.97 1.44
C VAL A 261 -3.40 13.74 2.33
N ALA A 262 -3.93 14.33 3.40
CA ALA A 262 -3.14 14.98 4.44
C ALA A 262 -2.84 13.97 5.56
N PHE A 263 -1.57 13.62 5.70
CA PHE A 263 -1.12 12.64 6.68
C PHE A 263 0.33 12.88 7.05
N GLY A 264 0.66 12.70 8.33
CA GLY A 264 2.00 12.98 8.88
C GLY A 264 2.21 14.41 9.39
N ILE A 265 3.38 14.61 9.97
CA ILE A 265 3.87 15.88 10.52
C ILE A 265 5.27 16.21 9.97
N THR A 266 5.82 17.34 10.40
CA THR A 266 7.20 17.72 10.05
C THR A 266 8.19 16.66 10.53
N ASP A 267 9.20 16.39 9.71
CA ASP A 267 10.28 15.41 9.91
C ASP A 267 9.85 13.92 9.86
N ASP A 268 8.59 13.65 9.56
CA ASP A 268 8.14 12.30 9.22
C ASP A 268 8.74 11.88 7.85
N ILE A 269 9.11 10.61 7.74
CA ILE A 269 9.62 9.99 6.51
C ILE A 269 8.45 9.28 5.82
N PRO A 270 8.03 9.68 4.61
CA PRO A 270 6.91 9.07 3.91
C PRO A 270 7.27 7.69 3.36
N LEU A 271 6.29 6.80 3.35
CA LEU A 271 6.34 5.44 2.83
C LEU A 271 4.98 5.13 2.19
N ILE A 272 4.94 4.19 1.25
CA ILE A 272 3.70 3.60 0.71
C ILE A 272 3.89 2.09 0.74
N GLY A 273 2.83 1.37 1.06
CA GLY A 273 2.83 -0.09 1.06
C GLY A 273 1.52 -0.68 1.59
N ASN A 274 1.22 -1.92 1.28
CA ASN A 274 0.00 -2.61 1.71
C ASN A 274 0.19 -3.23 3.12
N VAL A 275 0.05 -2.44 4.18
CA VAL A 275 0.17 -2.95 5.57
C VAL A 275 -1.15 -3.50 6.12
N GLY A 276 -2.28 -3.03 5.60
CA GLY A 276 -3.59 -3.24 6.20
C GLY A 276 -4.17 -4.63 5.98
N ARG A 277 -4.19 -5.13 4.74
CA ARG A 277 -5.01 -6.31 4.39
C ARG A 277 -4.33 -7.25 3.40
N PRO A 278 -4.39 -8.58 3.61
CA PRO A 278 -3.98 -9.51 2.57
C PRO A 278 -4.89 -9.31 1.36
N PHE A 279 -4.31 -9.15 0.18
CA PHE A 279 -5.09 -9.18 -1.05
C PHE A 279 -5.88 -10.50 -1.12
N GLY A 280 -7.20 -10.42 -1.30
CA GLY A 280 -8.04 -11.60 -1.61
C GLY A 280 -8.90 -12.19 -0.48
N VAL A 281 -8.87 -11.69 0.76
CA VAL A 281 -9.86 -12.10 1.79
C VAL A 281 -11.10 -11.21 1.76
N ALA A 282 -12.15 -11.69 1.09
CA ALA A 282 -13.49 -11.14 1.26
C ALA A 282 -13.96 -11.37 2.71
N LEU A 283 -14.11 -10.29 3.49
CA LEU A 283 -14.81 -10.40 4.77
C LEU A 283 -16.28 -10.79 4.51
N PRO A 284 -16.87 -11.68 5.32
CA PRO A 284 -18.32 -11.84 5.30
C PRO A 284 -18.93 -10.50 5.68
N LEU A 285 -19.82 -9.99 4.83
CA LEU A 285 -20.60 -8.79 5.07
C LEU A 285 -21.43 -8.99 6.36
N VAL A 286 -20.95 -8.49 7.49
CA VAL A 286 -21.74 -8.45 8.73
C VAL A 286 -22.66 -7.25 8.65
N ILE A 287 -23.84 -7.46 8.08
CA ILE A 287 -24.95 -6.52 8.23
C ILE A 287 -25.50 -6.72 9.65
N ARG A 288 -25.41 -5.69 10.50
CA ARG A 288 -26.18 -5.62 11.76
C ARG A 288 -27.54 -4.99 11.51
#